data_AF-A0A260PQJ3-F1
#
_entry.id   AF-A0A260PQJ3-F1
#
_cell.length_a   1.000
_cell.length_b   1.000
_cell.length_c   1.000
_cell.angle_alpha   90.00
_cell.angle_beta   90.00
_cell.angle_gamma   90.00
#
_symmetry.space_group_name_H-M   'P 1'
#
loop_
_entity.id
_entity.type
_entity.pdbx_description
1 polymer ?
#
loop_
_entity_poly.entity_id
_entity_poly.type
_entity_poly.pdbx_seq_one_letter_code
_entity_poly.pdbx_strand_id
1 'polypeptide(L)'
;DESIGSLVRTGFDLATDLPIRVAVLRSEDSQWVIVLAVHHHAVDEWSTPSLLGDLSSAYAARIAGSAPHWDPLPVSYAQYATWQRTVLGCAEDPRSELAGHLDYWRTVLGDAPEECIIALDFPRPADPTHRGEDLTFELDAETVGAMRRTVGSLDVTMFTAVHAATAITASLLGAGNDVVIGSPVGGRTEDGLEDLVGYFVNTVPLRHRLSPRGTLGEVLTDTHRVVLDGLAHQSAPFEEIARAVNAPRDAGRTPVFQILLTHTVSDATEPDLFRLPGLITLPETAGEDPASLAAAKTDLEIDFEDTPSGVTGYVTYATDLFSRSTIDRFVLTLTRVIQALATTPDAYIASLSAVPENELSRIESWSTGPDAMGLEIPTSGTTLDSLIRNQIRATPDAVAVVDEYGTSLTYAELDARVEAMAATLHNNDVTAGHRVAVMLPRGTDLVITLVAVTRIGAAYVPIDPGYPTERVGHILHDAAPTVIVTDRAGHAAHAAAVATTVLELDDSTVRDFLDSYDASAPHTVTAPSPDDIAYVIFTSGTTGRPKGVMVSHAAIVNLIAWRQSV
;
A
#
# COMPACT_ATOMS: atom_id res chain seq x y z
N ASP A 1 0.15 39.39 -3.16
CA ASP A 1 0.34 37.93 -3.27
C ASP A 1 1.58 37.49 -4.04
N GLU A 2 1.71 37.73 -5.34
CA GLU A 2 2.89 37.24 -6.12
C GLU A 2 4.24 37.73 -5.56
N SER A 3 4.30 38.98 -5.07
CA SER A 3 5.50 39.55 -4.46
C SER A 3 5.92 38.85 -3.16
N ILE A 4 4.96 38.40 -2.33
CA ILE A 4 5.26 37.67 -1.09
C ILE A 4 5.84 36.30 -1.46
N GLY A 5 5.13 35.54 -2.32
CA GLY A 5 5.57 34.23 -2.77
C GLY A 5 6.96 34.25 -3.42
N SER A 6 7.26 35.26 -4.24
CA SER A 6 8.60 35.44 -4.83
C SER A 6 9.67 35.71 -3.77
N LEU A 7 9.38 36.50 -2.73
CA LEU A 7 10.33 36.81 -1.67
C LEU A 7 10.70 35.56 -0.88
N VAL A 8 9.73 34.74 -0.46
CA VAL A 8 10.01 33.54 0.34
C VAL A 8 10.56 32.36 -0.48
N ARG A 9 10.20 32.23 -1.77
CA ARG A 9 10.67 31.11 -2.62
C ARG A 9 12.05 31.30 -3.26
N THR A 10 12.50 32.54 -3.40
CA THR A 10 13.86 32.77 -3.92
C THR A 10 14.86 32.16 -2.95
N GLY A 11 15.77 31.31 -3.41
CA GLY A 11 16.78 30.67 -2.56
C GLY A 11 17.76 31.68 -1.95
N PHE A 12 18.50 31.26 -0.92
CA PHE A 12 19.62 31.99 -0.36
C PHE A 12 20.93 31.32 -0.80
N ASP A 13 21.90 32.07 -1.30
CA ASP A 13 23.27 31.59 -1.40
C ASP A 13 23.95 31.80 -0.04
N LEU A 14 24.03 30.74 0.77
CA LEU A 14 24.59 30.80 2.11
C LEU A 14 26.08 31.19 2.17
N ALA A 15 26.79 31.21 1.03
CA ALA A 15 28.17 31.67 0.97
C ALA A 15 28.29 33.20 0.87
N THR A 16 27.26 33.88 0.35
CA THR A 16 27.33 35.33 0.05
C THR A 16 26.19 36.15 0.62
N ASP A 17 25.02 35.56 0.80
CA ASP A 17 23.81 36.23 1.26
C ASP A 17 23.74 36.28 2.78
N LEU A 18 23.13 37.34 3.31
CA LEU A 18 22.62 37.27 4.67
C LEU A 18 21.47 36.26 4.70
N PRO A 19 21.39 35.35 5.70
CA PRO A 19 20.36 34.32 5.77
C PRO A 19 18.99 34.88 6.22
N ILE A 20 18.75 36.16 5.95
CA ILE A 20 17.56 36.92 6.31
C ILE A 20 17.26 37.91 5.19
N ARG A 21 16.00 37.98 4.78
CA ARG A 21 15.45 39.00 3.89
C ARG A 21 14.20 39.60 4.53
N VAL A 22 14.15 40.92 4.52
CA VAL A 22 13.03 41.68 5.10
C VAL A 22 12.42 42.56 4.01
N ALA A 23 11.10 42.52 3.88
CA ALA A 23 10.35 43.43 3.03
C ALA A 23 9.16 44.01 3.79
N VAL A 24 8.85 45.27 3.52
CA VAL A 24 7.62 45.92 3.99
C VAL A 24 6.80 46.29 2.77
N LEU A 25 5.68 45.62 2.59
CA LEU A 25 4.78 45.80 1.46
C LEU A 25 3.58 46.61 1.91
N ARG A 26 3.15 47.59 1.12
CA ARG A 26 1.90 48.32 1.38
C ARG A 26 0.76 47.59 0.69
N SER A 27 -0.29 47.22 1.43
CA SER A 27 -1.47 46.53 0.90
C SER A 27 -2.58 47.53 0.54
N GLU A 28 -2.96 48.39 1.48
CA GLU A 28 -4.00 49.44 1.31
C GLU A 28 -3.62 50.76 2.05
N ASP A 29 -4.55 51.71 2.14
CA ASP A 29 -4.37 52.91 2.97
C ASP A 29 -4.35 52.53 4.45
N SER A 30 -3.16 52.65 5.07
CA SER A 30 -2.88 52.31 6.48
C SER A 30 -2.73 50.82 6.80
N GLN A 31 -2.44 49.98 5.81
CA GLN A 31 -2.10 48.56 6.00
C GLN A 31 -0.76 48.21 5.36
N TRP A 32 0.04 47.44 6.10
CA TRP A 32 1.36 46.98 5.67
C TRP A 32 1.53 45.51 6.02
N VAL A 33 2.20 44.78 5.13
CA VAL A 33 2.64 43.40 5.34
C VAL A 33 4.15 43.41 5.53
N ILE A 34 4.62 42.83 6.64
CA ILE A 34 6.05 42.65 6.89
C ILE A 34 6.39 41.20 6.58
N VAL A 35 7.25 41.00 5.58
CA VAL A 35 7.76 39.67 5.22
C VAL A 35 9.14 39.53 5.82
N LEU A 36 9.30 38.54 6.70
CA LEU A 36 10.58 38.13 7.28
C LEU A 36 10.89 36.72 6.77
N ALA A 37 11.70 36.62 5.71
CA ALA A 37 12.18 35.35 5.18
C ALA A 37 13.54 35.04 5.79
N VAL A 38 13.65 33.95 6.54
CA VAL A 38 14.88 33.53 7.21
C VAL A 38 15.23 32.12 6.77
N HIS A 39 16.50 31.88 6.46
CA HIS A 39 16.96 30.53 6.15
C HIS A 39 17.12 29.72 7.44
N HIS A 40 16.54 28.52 7.49
CA HIS A 40 16.46 27.68 8.71
C HIS A 40 17.84 27.37 9.33
N HIS A 41 18.90 27.25 8.52
CA HIS A 41 20.30 27.14 9.00
C HIS A 41 20.76 28.26 9.96
N ALA A 42 20.10 29.42 9.98
CA ALA A 42 20.44 30.53 10.88
C ALA A 42 19.51 30.64 12.10
N VAL A 43 18.27 30.14 11.99
CA VAL A 43 17.20 30.36 12.96
C VAL A 43 16.28 29.15 12.95
N ASP A 44 16.06 28.56 14.13
CA ASP A 44 15.07 27.51 14.34
C ASP A 44 13.73 28.04 14.87
N GLU A 45 12.73 27.17 14.96
CA GLU A 45 11.38 27.49 15.44
C GLU A 45 11.42 28.11 16.85
N TRP A 46 12.26 27.57 17.74
CA TRP A 46 12.46 28.06 19.12
C TRP A 46 13.10 29.44 19.20
N SER A 47 13.82 29.88 18.16
CA SER A 47 14.41 31.23 18.11
C SER A 47 13.37 32.31 17.78
N THR A 48 12.21 31.94 17.25
CA THR A 48 11.20 32.89 16.74
C THR A 48 10.73 33.89 17.81
N PRO A 49 10.37 33.47 19.03
CA PRO A 49 9.93 34.41 20.07
C PRO A 49 11.00 35.45 20.43
N SER A 50 12.26 35.03 20.60
CA SER A 50 13.37 35.94 20.92
C SER A 50 13.65 36.92 19.76
N LEU A 51 13.65 36.42 18.52
CA LEU A 51 13.86 37.26 17.33
C LEU A 51 12.77 38.33 17.18
N LEU A 52 11.51 37.96 17.36
CA LEU A 52 10.38 38.90 17.27
C LEU A 52 10.36 39.88 18.44
N GLY A 53 10.67 39.42 19.65
CA GLY A 53 10.78 40.25 20.85
C GLY A 53 11.88 41.32 20.72
N ASP A 54 13.04 40.95 20.16
CA ASP A 54 14.13 41.89 19.89
C ASP A 54 13.75 42.93 18.84
N LEU A 55 13.03 42.51 17.79
CA LEU A 55 12.54 43.41 16.75
C LEU A 55 11.51 44.41 17.31
N SER A 56 10.60 43.94 18.15
CA SER A 56 9.64 44.79 18.88
C SER A 56 10.34 45.80 19.79
N SER A 57 11.35 45.37 20.53
CA SER A 57 12.16 46.24 21.39
C SER A 57 12.90 47.31 20.58
N ALA A 58 13.45 46.93 19.42
CA ALA A 58 14.07 47.89 18.51
C ALA A 58 13.11 48.91 17.95
N TYR A 59 11.93 48.48 17.53
CA TYR A 59 10.92 49.39 17.02
C TYR A 59 10.45 50.40 18.09
N ALA A 60 10.18 49.93 19.31
CA ALA A 60 9.79 50.79 20.43
C ALA A 60 10.87 51.84 20.78
N ALA A 61 12.14 51.42 20.84
CA ALA A 61 13.25 52.34 21.11
C ALA A 61 13.38 53.43 20.05
N ARG A 62 13.19 53.08 18.77
CA ARG A 62 13.26 54.01 17.64
C ARG A 62 12.11 55.01 17.61
N ILE A 63 10.89 54.60 17.97
CA ILE A 63 9.76 55.53 18.18
C ILE A 63 10.09 56.54 19.28
N ALA A 64 10.73 56.09 20.37
CA ALA A 64 11.12 56.95 21.48
C ALA A 64 12.33 57.85 21.18
N GLY A 65 12.89 57.81 19.96
CA GLY A 65 14.06 58.60 19.57
C GLY A 65 15.38 58.10 20.18
N SER A 66 15.43 56.85 20.62
CA SER A 66 16.59 56.21 21.24
C SER A 66 17.12 55.04 20.38
N ALA A 67 18.35 54.61 20.66
CA ALA A 67 18.88 53.37 20.08
C ALA A 67 18.37 52.16 20.89
N PRO A 68 18.10 51.01 20.25
CA PRO A 68 17.82 49.79 20.98
C PRO A 68 18.96 49.41 21.92
N HIS A 69 18.60 48.79 23.04
CA HIS A 69 19.53 48.21 23.98
C HIS A 69 19.03 46.83 24.38
N TRP A 70 19.93 45.85 24.30
CA TRP A 70 19.70 44.47 24.71
C TRP A 70 20.78 44.08 25.71
N ASP A 71 20.42 43.22 26.65
CA ASP A 71 21.40 42.61 27.53
C ASP A 71 22.34 41.71 26.72
N PRO A 72 23.66 41.73 26.98
CA PRO A 72 24.58 40.84 26.28
C PRO A 72 24.23 39.38 26.52
N LEU A 73 24.12 38.59 25.44
CA LEU A 73 23.92 37.15 25.54
C LEU A 73 25.11 36.49 26.27
N PRO A 74 24.87 35.49 27.13
CA PRO A 74 25.91 34.83 27.90
C PRO A 74 26.88 34.04 27.01
N VAL A 75 26.42 33.59 25.85
CA VAL A 75 27.17 32.80 24.87
C VAL A 75 26.74 33.16 23.44
N SER A 76 27.67 33.10 22.49
CA SER A 76 27.37 33.20 21.06
C SER A 76 27.20 31.82 20.42
N TYR A 77 26.42 31.74 19.34
CA TYR A 77 26.24 30.48 18.61
C TYR A 77 27.56 29.83 18.16
N ALA A 78 28.57 30.63 17.77
CA ALA A 78 29.89 30.13 17.41
C ALA A 78 30.63 29.48 18.60
N GLN A 79 30.47 30.03 19.81
CA GLN A 79 31.01 29.44 21.02
C GLN A 79 30.28 28.14 21.38
N TYR A 80 28.95 28.11 21.25
CA TYR A 80 28.15 26.89 21.41
C TYR A 80 28.61 25.78 20.44
N ALA A 81 28.71 26.07 19.14
CA ALA A 81 29.13 25.08 18.14
C ALA A 81 30.54 24.52 18.41
N THR A 82 31.46 25.37 18.88
CA THR A 82 32.82 24.94 19.27
C THR A 82 32.80 24.07 20.52
N TRP A 83 32.01 24.45 21.52
CA TRP A 83 31.83 23.69 22.75
C TRP A 83 31.22 22.31 22.47
N GLN A 84 30.11 22.27 21.72
CA GLN A 84 29.40 21.03 21.39
C GLN A 84 30.32 20.02 20.70
N ARG A 85 31.10 20.48 19.70
CA ARG A 85 32.09 19.63 19.02
C ARG A 85 33.17 19.11 19.96
N THR A 86 33.57 19.91 20.95
CA THR A 86 34.61 19.54 21.92
C THR A 86 34.08 18.50 22.91
N VAL A 87 32.85 18.67 23.39
CA VAL A 87 32.20 17.76 24.36
C VAL A 87 31.86 16.42 23.70
N LEU A 88 31.17 16.46 22.56
CA LEU A 88 30.80 15.24 21.82
C LEU A 88 32.02 14.44 21.36
N GLY A 89 33.11 15.13 20.99
CA GLY A 89 34.33 14.50 20.50
C GLY A 89 34.19 13.94 19.08
N CYS A 90 34.87 12.83 18.81
CA CYS A 90 35.04 12.27 17.46
C CYS A 90 34.34 10.91 17.35
N ALA A 91 33.61 10.66 16.26
CA ALA A 91 32.89 9.40 16.05
C ALA A 91 33.83 8.17 15.98
N GLU A 92 35.08 8.36 15.57
CA GLU A 92 36.10 7.32 15.46
C GLU A 92 36.84 7.03 16.77
N ASP A 93 36.70 7.86 17.81
CA ASP A 93 37.25 7.56 19.15
C ASP A 93 36.19 6.81 19.96
N PRO A 94 36.37 5.50 20.27
CA PRO A 94 35.39 4.71 21.00
C PRO A 94 35.11 5.20 22.44
N ARG A 95 35.91 6.14 22.94
CA ARG A 95 35.76 6.74 24.27
C ARG A 95 35.05 8.09 24.24
N SER A 96 34.70 8.62 23.07
CA SER A 96 33.96 9.87 22.95
C SER A 96 32.49 9.70 23.32
N GLU A 97 31.86 10.79 23.74
CA GLU A 97 30.43 10.81 24.04
C GLU A 97 29.61 10.53 22.77
N LEU A 98 30.04 11.08 21.63
CA LEU A 98 29.43 10.80 20.32
C LEU A 98 29.46 9.31 19.98
N ALA A 99 30.59 8.61 20.17
CA ALA A 99 30.68 7.19 19.88
C ALA A 99 29.68 6.37 20.72
N GLY A 100 29.51 6.72 22.00
CA GLY A 100 28.51 6.11 22.87
C GLY A 100 27.08 6.29 22.35
N HIS A 101 26.71 7.50 21.92
CA HIS A 101 25.41 7.72 21.29
C HIS A 101 25.24 6.96 19.97
N LEU A 102 26.26 6.94 19.11
CA LEU A 102 26.20 6.23 17.84
C LEU A 102 26.12 4.70 18.01
N ASP A 103 26.69 4.13 19.07
CA ASP A 103 26.56 2.70 19.38
C ASP A 103 25.12 2.32 19.76
N TYR A 104 24.43 3.18 20.52
CA TYR A 104 22.99 3.03 20.76
C TYR A 104 22.22 3.06 19.43
N TRP A 105 22.45 4.07 18.59
CA TRP A 105 21.74 4.20 17.32
C TRP A 105 22.01 3.05 16.35
N ARG A 106 23.24 2.54 16.28
CA ARG A 106 23.57 1.32 15.52
C ARG A 106 22.78 0.11 16.01
N THR A 107 22.62 -0.02 17.32
CA THR A 107 21.86 -1.13 17.93
C THR A 107 20.37 -1.02 17.62
N VAL A 108 19.81 0.19 17.69
CA VAL A 108 18.37 0.41 17.50
C VAL A 108 17.96 0.43 16.02
N LEU A 109 18.82 0.90 15.12
CA LEU A 109 18.47 1.16 13.72
C LEU A 109 19.24 0.30 12.71
N GLY A 110 20.23 -0.50 13.13
CA GLY A 110 21.09 -1.25 12.20
C GLY A 110 20.36 -2.27 11.32
N ASP A 111 19.18 -2.72 11.73
CA ASP A 111 18.26 -3.57 10.97
C ASP A 111 16.89 -2.88 10.75
N ALA A 112 16.84 -1.54 10.80
CA ALA A 112 15.62 -0.80 10.47
C ALA A 112 15.25 -1.00 8.99
N PRO A 113 13.96 -0.96 8.65
CA PRO A 113 13.55 -0.93 7.25
C PRO A 113 14.21 0.26 6.55
N GLU A 114 14.61 0.06 5.28
CA GLU A 114 15.20 1.15 4.48
C GLU A 114 14.18 2.29 4.24
N GLU A 115 12.89 1.93 4.18
CA GLU A 115 11.77 2.86 3.99
C GLU A 115 10.56 2.46 4.84
N CYS A 116 9.90 3.45 5.41
CA CYS A 116 8.61 3.38 6.08
C CYS A 116 7.57 4.16 5.25
N ILE A 117 7.08 3.55 4.18
CA ILE A 117 6.10 4.18 3.27
C ILE A 117 4.68 3.64 3.51
N ILE A 118 3.71 4.54 3.60
CA ILE A 118 2.30 4.16 3.36
C ILE A 118 2.10 3.93 1.85
N ALA A 119 0.99 3.30 1.46
CA ALA A 119 0.68 3.09 0.05
C ALA A 119 0.72 4.41 -0.75
N LEU A 120 1.63 4.49 -1.72
CA LEU A 120 1.83 5.66 -2.58
C LEU A 120 0.79 5.68 -3.71
N ASP A 121 0.32 6.87 -4.09
CA ASP A 121 -0.55 7.05 -5.27
C ASP A 121 0.26 7.19 -6.55
N PHE A 122 1.45 7.77 -6.44
CA PHE A 122 2.36 8.04 -7.55
C PHE A 122 3.74 7.42 -7.28
N PRO A 123 4.45 6.97 -8.33
CA PRO A 123 5.81 6.47 -8.16
C PRO A 123 6.75 7.59 -7.71
N ARG A 124 7.63 7.30 -6.76
CA ARG A 124 8.62 8.28 -6.27
C ARG A 124 9.49 8.81 -7.42
N PRO A 125 9.57 10.14 -7.62
CA PRO A 125 10.47 10.72 -8.60
C PRO A 125 11.93 10.64 -8.13
N ALA A 126 12.86 10.55 -9.08
CA ALA A 126 14.30 10.60 -8.77
C ALA A 126 14.78 11.98 -8.29
N ASP A 127 14.04 13.05 -8.64
CA ASP A 127 14.29 14.42 -8.26
C ASP A 127 12.95 15.04 -7.80
N PRO A 128 12.65 15.03 -6.48
CA PRO A 128 11.41 15.55 -5.95
C PRO A 128 11.28 17.06 -6.14
N THR A 129 10.07 17.51 -6.40
CA THR A 129 9.76 18.95 -6.51
C THR A 129 9.71 19.65 -5.15
N HIS A 130 9.66 18.86 -4.06
CA HIS A 130 9.42 19.31 -2.69
C HIS A 130 8.11 20.09 -2.48
N ARG A 131 7.16 19.98 -3.43
CA ARG A 131 5.85 20.63 -3.31
C ARG A 131 4.97 19.88 -2.33
N GLY A 132 4.54 20.58 -1.29
CA GLY A 132 3.60 20.09 -0.30
C GLY A 132 2.22 20.73 -0.42
N GLU A 133 1.23 20.02 0.11
CA GLU A 133 -0.09 20.56 0.45
C GLU A 133 -0.38 20.25 1.92
N ASP A 134 -1.16 21.12 2.55
CA ASP A 134 -1.53 21.00 3.96
C ASP A 134 -2.97 20.54 4.11
N LEU A 135 -3.21 19.71 5.13
CA LEU A 135 -4.53 19.28 5.58
C LEU A 135 -4.63 19.49 7.09
N THR A 136 -5.61 20.30 7.51
CA THR A 136 -5.91 20.53 8.93
C THR A 136 -7.07 19.64 9.39
N PHE A 137 -6.95 19.08 10.59
CA PHE A 137 -8.00 18.32 11.25
C PHE A 137 -8.04 18.64 12.75
N GLU A 138 -9.19 18.41 13.38
CA GLU A 138 -9.37 18.68 14.81
C GLU A 138 -9.67 17.38 15.54
N LEU A 139 -9.10 17.24 16.74
CA LEU A 139 -9.48 16.22 17.70
C LEU A 139 -10.48 16.81 18.68
N ASP A 140 -11.65 16.19 18.78
CA ASP A 140 -12.69 16.67 19.67
C ASP A 140 -12.25 16.61 21.16
N ALA A 141 -12.82 17.48 21.98
CA ALA A 141 -12.45 17.61 23.38
C ALA A 141 -12.72 16.34 24.21
N GLU A 142 -13.67 15.49 23.81
CA GLU A 142 -13.95 14.23 24.49
C GLU A 142 -12.81 13.24 24.27
N THR A 143 -12.37 13.08 23.02
CA THR A 143 -11.23 12.26 22.61
C THR A 143 -9.94 12.73 23.27
N VAL A 144 -9.64 14.03 23.22
CA VAL A 144 -8.45 14.62 23.87
C VAL A 144 -8.49 14.40 25.38
N GLY A 145 -9.64 14.65 26.01
CA GLY A 145 -9.82 14.44 27.45
C GLY A 145 -9.66 12.97 27.85
N ALA A 146 -10.17 12.04 27.05
CA ALA A 146 -9.98 10.61 27.25
C ALA A 146 -8.51 10.21 27.10
N MET A 147 -7.84 10.68 26.04
CA MET A 147 -6.42 10.42 25.84
C MET A 147 -5.58 10.95 27.00
N ARG A 148 -5.81 12.19 27.47
CA ARG A 148 -5.11 12.76 28.63
C ARG A 148 -5.27 11.92 29.90
N ARG A 149 -6.44 11.32 30.13
CA ARG A 149 -6.65 10.38 31.25
C ARG A 149 -5.87 9.07 31.05
N THR A 150 -5.92 8.51 29.84
CA THR A 150 -5.23 7.25 29.53
C THR A 150 -3.73 7.39 29.66
N VAL A 151 -3.12 8.43 29.06
CA VAL A 151 -1.68 8.68 29.18
C VAL A 151 -1.27 8.93 30.63
N GLY A 152 -2.06 9.69 31.40
CA GLY A 152 -1.81 9.90 32.82
C GLY A 152 -1.94 8.62 33.67
N SER A 153 -2.82 7.69 33.30
CA SER A 153 -2.96 6.41 34.00
C SER A 153 -1.82 5.42 33.73
N LEU A 154 -1.18 5.54 32.57
CA LEU A 154 -0.05 4.71 32.14
C LEU A 154 1.30 5.38 32.43
N ASP A 155 1.30 6.58 33.03
CA ASP A 155 2.50 7.40 33.27
C ASP A 155 3.31 7.69 31.99
N VAL A 156 2.58 7.98 30.90
CA VAL A 156 3.16 8.36 29.59
C VAL A 156 2.66 9.75 29.16
N THR A 157 3.20 10.29 28.06
CA THR A 157 2.91 11.66 27.60
C THR A 157 1.97 11.71 26.40
N MET A 158 1.36 12.88 26.12
CA MET A 158 0.60 13.09 24.88
C MET A 158 1.48 12.91 23.64
N PHE A 159 2.73 13.40 23.69
CA PHE A 159 3.74 13.16 22.67
C PHE A 159 3.95 11.66 22.37
N THR A 160 3.98 10.82 23.42
CA THR A 160 4.04 9.35 23.27
C THR A 160 2.80 8.82 22.55
N ALA A 161 1.61 9.31 22.91
CA ALA A 161 0.36 8.84 22.34
C ALA A 161 0.23 9.18 20.85
N VAL A 162 0.63 10.38 20.43
CA VAL A 162 0.60 10.77 19.00
C VAL A 162 1.64 10.01 18.18
N HIS A 163 2.82 9.70 18.75
CA HIS A 163 3.79 8.78 18.12
C HIS A 163 3.22 7.38 17.93
N ALA A 164 2.63 6.79 18.99
CA ALA A 164 2.01 5.47 18.92
C ALA A 164 0.89 5.43 17.89
N ALA A 165 0.02 6.45 17.89
CA ALA A 165 -1.09 6.56 16.95
C ALA A 165 -0.60 6.66 15.50
N THR A 166 0.43 7.46 15.24
CA THR A 166 1.03 7.63 13.92
C THR A 166 1.69 6.35 13.42
N ALA A 167 2.46 5.67 14.27
CA ALA A 167 3.09 4.39 13.93
C ALA A 167 2.05 3.31 13.60
N ILE A 168 0.99 3.17 14.42
CA ILE A 168 -0.12 2.24 14.16
C ILE A 168 -0.82 2.61 12.85
N THR A 169 -1.07 3.89 12.61
CA THR A 169 -1.75 4.36 11.38
C THR A 169 -0.93 4.05 10.14
N ALA A 170 0.38 4.35 10.16
CA ALA A 170 1.28 4.01 9.07
C ALA A 170 1.30 2.49 8.82
N SER A 171 1.32 1.68 9.88
CA SER A 171 1.28 0.23 9.81
C SER A 171 0.02 -0.31 9.14
N LEU A 172 -1.15 0.20 9.55
CA LEU A 172 -2.45 -0.15 8.97
C LEU A 172 -2.55 0.25 7.48
N LEU A 173 -1.78 1.25 7.05
CA LEU A 173 -1.79 1.80 5.69
C LEU A 173 -0.62 1.32 4.82
N GLY A 174 0.11 0.28 5.27
CA GLY A 174 1.05 -0.46 4.42
C GLY A 174 2.53 -0.29 4.77
N ALA A 175 2.90 0.51 5.78
CA ALA A 175 4.30 0.68 6.19
C ALA A 175 4.90 -0.56 6.90
N GLY A 176 4.10 -1.62 7.10
CA GLY A 176 4.52 -2.81 7.84
C GLY A 176 4.46 -2.61 9.35
N ASN A 177 5.08 -3.50 10.11
CA ASN A 177 5.03 -3.50 11.58
C ASN A 177 6.28 -2.86 12.21
N ASP A 178 7.18 -2.29 11.42
CA ASP A 178 8.41 -1.67 11.89
C ASP A 178 8.46 -0.28 11.25
N VAL A 179 8.25 0.76 12.05
CA VAL A 179 8.05 2.12 11.57
C VAL A 179 9.03 3.05 12.27
N VAL A 180 9.79 3.82 11.50
CA VAL A 180 10.70 4.85 12.01
C VAL A 180 10.09 6.21 11.74
N ILE A 181 9.90 7.01 12.80
CA ILE A 181 9.35 8.36 12.75
C ILE A 181 10.45 9.32 13.19
N GLY A 182 10.77 10.31 12.35
CA GLY A 182 11.66 11.39 12.74
C GLY A 182 10.95 12.36 13.66
N SER A 183 11.60 12.76 14.75
CA SER A 183 11.06 13.77 15.65
C SER A 183 12.07 14.90 15.90
N PRO A 184 11.75 16.14 15.51
CA PRO A 184 12.58 17.29 15.84
C PRO A 184 12.66 17.52 17.35
N VAL A 185 13.85 17.83 17.84
CA VAL A 185 14.11 18.21 19.23
C VAL A 185 14.78 19.58 19.25
N GLY A 186 14.47 20.41 20.25
CA GLY A 186 14.95 21.79 20.29
C GLY A 186 16.46 21.95 20.51
N GLY A 187 17.16 20.94 21.03
CA GLY A 187 18.63 20.94 21.18
C GLY A 187 19.21 21.98 22.17
N ARG A 188 18.34 22.68 22.91
CA ARG A 188 18.67 23.71 23.92
C ARG A 188 18.69 23.11 25.32
N THR A 189 19.58 22.15 25.56
CA THR A 189 19.66 21.41 26.84
C THR A 189 20.56 22.06 27.88
N GLU A 190 21.37 23.05 27.48
CA GLU A 190 22.33 23.74 28.34
C GLU A 190 21.84 25.15 28.73
N ASP A 191 22.27 25.60 29.91
CA ASP A 191 21.95 26.92 30.43
C ASP A 191 22.47 28.06 29.52
N GLY A 192 21.65 29.10 29.34
CA GLY A 192 22.03 30.32 28.60
C GLY A 192 21.80 30.24 27.09
N LEU A 193 21.11 29.20 26.62
CA LEU A 193 20.70 29.04 25.22
C LEU A 193 19.28 29.53 24.94
N GLU A 194 18.49 29.85 25.96
CA GLU A 194 17.05 30.13 25.85
C GLU A 194 16.77 31.31 24.91
N ASP A 195 17.49 32.42 25.09
CA ASP A 195 17.31 33.64 24.29
C ASP A 195 18.22 33.72 23.06
N LEU A 196 19.08 32.72 22.84
CA LEU A 196 20.06 32.74 21.76
C LEU A 196 19.41 32.36 20.42
N VAL A 197 19.37 33.30 19.48
CA VAL A 197 18.94 33.01 18.10
C VAL A 197 20.01 32.18 17.38
N GLY A 198 19.62 31.02 16.85
CA GLY A 198 20.51 30.08 16.17
C GLY A 198 19.79 28.81 15.70
N TYR A 199 20.52 27.87 15.11
CA TYR A 199 19.99 26.57 14.68
C TYR A 199 20.40 25.46 15.66
N PHE A 200 19.53 25.13 16.61
CA PHE A 200 19.79 24.10 17.62
C PHE A 200 19.04 22.81 17.35
N VAL A 201 18.03 22.86 16.46
CA VAL A 201 17.18 21.71 16.16
C VAL A 201 18.01 20.53 15.67
N ASN A 202 17.78 19.39 16.28
CA ASN A 202 18.23 18.09 15.79
C ASN A 202 17.01 17.21 15.50
N THR A 203 17.19 16.11 14.79
CA THR A 203 16.11 15.16 14.54
C THR A 203 16.47 13.78 15.04
N VAL A 204 15.58 13.21 15.85
CA VAL A 204 15.75 11.91 16.48
C VAL A 204 14.88 10.88 15.75
N PRO A 205 15.46 9.84 15.11
CA PRO A 205 14.71 8.77 14.48
C PRO A 205 14.19 7.76 15.52
N LEU A 206 12.91 7.82 15.85
CA LEU A 206 12.25 6.96 16.83
C LEU A 206 11.65 5.74 16.13
N ARG A 207 12.16 4.54 16.45
CA ARG A 207 11.74 3.27 15.84
C ARG A 207 10.71 2.55 16.67
N HIS A 208 9.54 2.30 16.09
CA HIS A 208 8.41 1.60 16.68
C HIS A 208 8.26 0.22 16.04
N ARG A 209 8.47 -0.84 16.83
CA ARG A 209 8.22 -2.22 16.43
C ARG A 209 6.88 -2.69 16.98
N LEU A 210 5.89 -2.76 16.11
CA LEU A 210 4.53 -3.12 16.45
C LEU A 210 4.32 -4.63 16.40
N SER A 211 3.60 -5.17 17.37
CA SER A 211 3.11 -6.54 17.31
C SER A 211 1.60 -6.51 17.03
N PRO A 212 1.10 -7.13 15.95
CA PRO A 212 -0.35 -7.20 15.71
C PRO A 212 -1.14 -7.85 16.85
N ARG A 213 -0.46 -8.65 17.69
CA ARG A 213 -1.02 -9.29 18.90
C ARG A 213 -0.77 -8.50 20.18
N GLY A 214 -0.08 -7.37 20.12
CA GLY A 214 0.08 -6.45 21.25
C GLY A 214 -1.20 -5.66 21.47
N THR A 215 -1.44 -5.29 22.73
CA THR A 215 -2.52 -4.37 23.10
C THR A 215 -2.13 -2.92 22.84
N LEU A 216 -3.12 -2.04 22.71
CA LEU A 216 -2.87 -0.61 22.51
C LEU A 216 -2.14 0.04 23.70
N GLY A 217 -2.43 -0.39 24.93
CA GLY A 217 -1.73 0.04 26.15
C GLY A 217 -0.26 -0.41 26.20
N GLU A 218 0.04 -1.64 25.74
CA GLU A 218 1.42 -2.10 25.59
C GLU A 218 2.19 -1.24 24.58
N VAL A 219 1.57 -0.90 23.43
CA VAL A 219 2.21 -0.02 22.44
C VAL A 219 2.50 1.37 23.01
N LEU A 220 1.60 1.95 23.80
CA LEU A 220 1.84 3.23 24.47
C LEU A 220 3.05 3.15 25.40
N THR A 221 3.13 2.10 26.21
CA THR A 221 4.22 1.89 27.16
C THR A 221 5.57 1.67 26.45
N ASP A 222 5.58 0.83 25.41
CA ASP A 222 6.78 0.58 24.60
C ASP A 222 7.22 1.82 23.84
N THR A 223 6.27 2.59 23.29
CA THR A 223 6.55 3.86 22.62
C THR A 223 7.13 4.87 23.59
N HIS A 224 6.66 4.90 24.84
CA HIS A 224 7.21 5.81 25.85
C HIS A 224 8.68 5.51 26.12
N ARG A 225 9.03 4.23 26.25
CA ARG A 225 10.43 3.79 26.40
C ARG A 225 11.28 4.18 25.18
N VAL A 226 10.79 3.95 23.97
CA VAL A 226 11.48 4.36 22.72
C VAL A 226 11.75 5.86 22.71
N VAL A 227 10.77 6.67 23.09
CA VAL A 227 10.90 8.13 23.19
C VAL A 227 11.97 8.51 24.21
N LEU A 228 11.90 7.98 25.44
CA LEU A 228 12.87 8.32 26.50
C LEU A 228 14.30 7.89 26.12
N ASP A 229 14.48 6.68 25.62
CA ASP A 229 15.79 6.17 25.20
C ASP A 229 16.33 6.98 24.01
N GLY A 230 15.47 7.37 23.06
CA GLY A 230 15.85 8.25 21.95
C GLY A 230 16.28 9.65 22.41
N LEU A 231 15.51 10.27 23.31
CA LEU A 231 15.83 11.59 23.87
C LEU A 231 17.10 11.58 24.72
N ALA A 232 17.42 10.48 25.39
CA ALA A 232 18.68 10.31 26.11
C ALA A 232 19.91 10.31 25.18
N HIS A 233 19.72 10.07 23.87
CA HIS A 233 20.77 10.08 22.86
C HIS A 233 20.59 11.15 21.78
N GLN A 234 19.79 12.18 22.08
CA GLN A 234 19.46 13.26 21.15
C GLN A 234 20.63 14.19 20.81
N SER A 235 21.74 14.13 21.56
CA SER A 235 22.94 14.94 21.33
C SER A 235 23.73 14.52 20.09
N ALA A 236 23.52 13.29 19.58
CA ALA A 236 24.13 12.84 18.34
C ALA A 236 23.49 13.54 17.12
N PRO A 237 24.24 14.26 16.28
CA PRO A 237 23.68 14.88 15.08
C PRO A 237 23.07 13.84 14.14
N PHE A 238 21.89 14.13 13.58
CA PHE A 238 21.19 13.21 12.67
C PHE A 238 22.08 12.68 11.53
N GLU A 239 22.91 13.54 10.93
CA GLU A 239 23.83 13.15 9.86
C GLU A 239 24.89 12.13 10.30
N GLU A 240 25.31 12.17 11.55
CA GLU A 240 26.20 11.16 12.15
C GLU A 240 25.44 9.86 12.41
N ILE A 241 24.18 9.93 12.85
CA ILE A 241 23.31 8.77 13.03
C ILE A 241 23.10 8.05 11.69
N ALA A 242 22.67 8.77 10.65
CA ALA A 242 22.44 8.23 9.31
C ALA A 242 23.70 7.58 8.72
N ARG A 243 24.88 8.19 8.95
CA ARG A 243 26.17 7.62 8.55
C ARG A 243 26.52 6.37 9.34
N ALA A 244 26.33 6.38 10.65
CA ALA A 244 26.67 5.27 11.54
C ALA A 244 25.87 3.99 11.23
N VAL A 245 24.64 4.14 10.75
CA VAL A 245 23.76 3.02 10.36
C VAL A 245 23.88 2.65 8.88
N ASN A 246 24.77 3.31 8.12
CA ASN A 246 24.93 3.17 6.67
C ASN A 246 23.62 3.36 5.89
N ALA A 247 22.82 4.36 6.28
CA ALA A 247 21.57 4.66 5.60
C ALA A 247 21.84 4.96 4.10
N PRO A 248 21.10 4.34 3.16
CA PRO A 248 21.23 4.64 1.73
C PRO A 248 20.99 6.13 1.48
N ARG A 249 21.92 6.77 0.77
CA ARG A 249 21.75 8.15 0.32
C ARG A 249 21.02 8.15 -1.02
N ASP A 250 19.87 8.79 -1.03
CA ASP A 250 19.05 8.99 -2.21
C ASP A 250 18.55 10.44 -2.17
N ALA A 251 18.71 11.16 -3.27
CA ALA A 251 18.26 12.56 -3.36
C ALA A 251 16.72 12.66 -3.24
N GLY A 252 16.01 11.57 -3.53
CA GLY A 252 14.56 11.51 -3.55
C GLY A 252 13.87 11.30 -2.20
N ARG A 253 14.61 11.11 -1.10
CA ARG A 253 14.04 10.78 0.22
C ARG A 253 14.97 11.11 1.37
N THR A 254 14.38 11.41 2.52
CA THR A 254 15.10 11.54 3.79
C THR A 254 15.64 10.17 4.22
N PRO A 255 16.91 10.07 4.65
CA PRO A 255 17.46 8.80 5.13
C PRO A 255 16.78 8.39 6.44
N VAL A 256 16.71 7.08 6.72
CA VAL A 256 16.20 6.49 7.99
C VAL A 256 14.69 6.61 8.24
N PHE A 257 14.01 7.70 7.87
CA PHE A 257 12.57 7.88 8.06
C PHE A 257 11.94 8.71 6.94
N GLN A 258 10.63 8.53 6.74
CA GLN A 258 9.83 9.27 5.74
C GLN A 258 8.66 10.04 6.36
N ILE A 259 8.35 9.77 7.63
CA ILE A 259 7.34 10.48 8.40
C ILE A 259 8.04 11.30 9.47
N LEU A 260 7.78 12.60 9.48
CA LEU A 260 8.21 13.53 10.53
C LEU A 260 7.02 13.82 11.45
N LEU A 261 7.24 13.80 12.77
CA LEU A 261 6.22 14.16 13.75
C LEU A 261 6.72 15.23 14.70
N THR A 262 5.93 16.29 14.83
CA THR A 262 6.09 17.33 15.84
C THR A 262 4.86 17.37 16.75
N HIS A 263 5.10 17.71 18.02
CA HIS A 263 4.05 18.00 18.99
C HIS A 263 4.42 19.28 19.71
N THR A 264 3.58 20.28 19.60
CA THR A 264 3.75 21.59 20.22
C THR A 264 2.66 21.81 21.25
N VAL A 265 3.02 22.47 22.35
CA VAL A 265 2.07 22.88 23.38
C VAL A 265 1.94 24.38 23.31
N SER A 266 0.80 24.85 22.83
CA SER A 266 0.48 26.27 22.70
C SER A 266 -0.17 26.72 24.01
N ASP A 267 0.60 27.38 24.87
CA ASP A 267 0.02 28.01 26.05
C ASP A 267 -0.86 29.17 25.59
N ALA A 268 -2.11 29.25 26.09
CA ALA A 268 -3.08 30.32 25.82
C ALA A 268 -2.54 31.75 26.13
N THR A 269 -1.37 31.81 26.76
CA THR A 269 -0.64 32.99 27.18
C THR A 269 0.57 33.29 26.30
N GLU A 270 0.65 32.76 25.08
CA GLU A 270 1.51 33.31 24.03
C GLU A 270 1.32 34.84 24.06
N PRO A 271 2.32 35.60 24.55
CA PRO A 271 2.26 37.04 24.48
C PRO A 271 2.05 37.36 22.99
N ASP A 272 1.36 38.43 22.66
CA ASP A 272 1.52 39.03 21.34
C ASP A 272 3.03 39.29 21.14
N LEU A 273 3.74 38.31 20.55
CA LEU A 273 5.21 38.17 20.57
C LEU A 273 5.85 39.25 19.71
N PHE A 274 5.05 39.80 18.81
CA PHE A 274 5.43 40.86 17.92
C PHE A 274 4.52 42.07 18.13
N ARG A 275 4.91 42.95 19.06
CA ARG A 275 4.21 44.21 19.34
C ARG A 275 4.93 45.39 18.70
N LEU A 276 4.17 46.19 17.97
CA LEU A 276 4.65 47.45 17.40
C LEU A 276 3.79 48.58 17.97
N PRO A 277 4.25 49.35 18.99
CA PRO A 277 3.48 50.46 19.54
C PRO A 277 2.93 51.40 18.46
N GLY A 278 1.63 51.67 18.54
CA GLY A 278 0.91 52.49 17.55
C GLY A 278 0.39 51.73 16.33
N LEU A 279 0.63 50.42 16.23
CA LEU A 279 0.09 49.55 15.19
C LEU A 279 -0.68 48.38 15.82
N ILE A 280 -1.59 47.80 15.03
CA ILE A 280 -2.23 46.52 15.34
C ILE A 280 -1.49 45.48 14.51
N THR A 281 -0.88 44.52 15.19
CA THR A 281 -0.19 43.38 14.59
C THR A 281 -1.16 42.21 14.52
N LEU A 282 -1.33 41.67 13.32
CA LEU A 282 -2.11 40.46 13.09
C LEU A 282 -1.17 39.46 12.42
N PRO A 283 -1.03 38.23 12.96
CA PRO A 283 -0.35 37.19 12.22
C PRO A 283 -1.16 36.91 10.96
N GLU A 284 -0.57 37.17 9.81
CA GLU A 284 -1.13 36.73 8.54
C GLU A 284 -0.68 35.28 8.35
N THR A 285 -1.48 34.34 8.84
CA THR A 285 -1.42 32.98 8.32
C THR A 285 -1.80 33.08 6.85
N ALA A 286 -1.00 32.51 5.95
CA ALA A 286 -1.33 32.45 4.54
C ALA A 286 -2.59 31.57 4.38
N GLY A 287 -3.76 32.14 4.65
CA GLY A 287 -5.04 31.47 4.58
C GLY A 287 -5.40 31.19 3.12
N GLU A 288 -5.78 29.94 2.87
CA GLU A 288 -6.66 29.52 1.77
C GLU A 288 -6.26 29.98 0.35
N ASP A 289 -5.01 29.69 -0.02
CA ASP A 289 -4.42 29.49 -1.37
C ASP A 289 -4.39 30.68 -2.38
N PRO A 290 -3.18 31.06 -2.84
CA PRO A 290 -2.76 30.61 -4.18
C PRO A 290 -1.25 30.33 -4.28
N ALA A 291 -0.93 29.04 -4.12
CA ALA A 291 0.37 28.39 -4.00
C ALA A 291 0.85 28.29 -2.54
N SER A 292 0.27 27.34 -1.80
CA SER A 292 0.92 26.60 -0.71
C SER A 292 2.44 26.80 -0.71
N LEU A 293 2.95 27.52 0.29
CA LEU A 293 4.37 27.59 0.60
C LEU A 293 4.83 26.33 1.33
N ALA A 294 3.93 25.36 1.58
CA ALA A 294 4.26 24.11 2.20
C ALA A 294 5.28 23.39 1.31
N ALA A 295 6.53 23.38 1.77
CA ALA A 295 7.59 22.59 1.20
C ALA A 295 7.63 21.30 2.00
N ALA A 296 7.27 20.19 1.36
CA ALA A 296 7.37 18.87 1.99
C ALA A 296 8.85 18.51 2.11
N LYS A 297 9.38 18.55 3.33
CA LYS A 297 10.75 18.17 3.70
C LYS A 297 10.87 16.65 3.78
N THR A 298 9.79 15.97 4.14
CA THR A 298 9.64 14.51 4.13
C THR A 298 8.41 14.12 3.31
N ASP A 299 8.15 12.82 3.19
CA ASP A 299 6.95 12.34 2.47
C ASP A 299 5.67 12.80 3.17
N LEU A 300 5.67 12.73 4.51
CA LEU A 300 4.58 13.15 5.38
C LEU A 300 5.15 13.87 6.62
N GLU A 301 4.61 15.02 6.95
CA GLU A 301 4.88 15.76 8.19
C GLU A 301 3.58 15.89 8.95
N ILE A 302 3.58 15.51 10.22
CA ILE A 302 2.40 15.54 11.08
C ILE A 302 2.73 16.41 12.28
N ASP A 303 2.01 17.52 12.41
CA ASP A 303 2.13 18.41 13.55
C ASP A 303 0.86 18.32 14.40
N PHE A 304 1.04 18.23 15.71
CA PHE A 304 -0.04 18.31 16.68
C PHE A 304 0.18 19.52 17.58
N GLU A 305 -0.79 20.43 17.60
CA GLU A 305 -0.78 21.60 18.47
C GLU A 305 -1.83 21.43 19.58
N ASP A 306 -1.37 21.33 20.82
CA ASP A 306 -2.24 21.39 22.00
C ASP A 306 -2.73 22.85 22.16
N THR A 307 -4.03 23.06 21.99
CA THR A 307 -4.69 24.37 22.18
C THR A 307 -5.58 24.36 23.42
N PRO A 308 -6.02 25.53 23.92
CA PRO A 308 -6.95 25.59 25.06
C PRO A 308 -8.30 24.91 24.80
N SER A 309 -8.71 24.83 23.52
CA SER A 309 -9.97 24.22 23.07
C SER A 309 -9.88 22.75 22.71
N GLY A 310 -8.68 22.18 22.54
CA GLY A 310 -8.50 20.81 22.08
C GLY A 310 -7.10 20.55 21.56
N VAL A 311 -6.98 19.68 20.56
CA VAL A 311 -5.73 19.45 19.82
C VAL A 311 -6.03 19.62 18.35
N THR A 312 -5.29 20.49 17.69
CA THR A 312 -5.35 20.68 16.23
C THR A 312 -4.22 19.91 15.59
N GLY A 313 -4.52 19.17 14.53
CA GLY A 313 -3.53 18.44 13.75
C GLY A 313 -3.35 19.05 12.36
N TYR A 314 -2.11 19.09 11.89
CA TYR A 314 -1.74 19.51 10.56
C TYR A 314 -0.97 18.38 9.87
N VAL A 315 -1.30 18.11 8.63
CA VAL A 315 -0.60 17.14 7.80
C VAL A 315 -0.10 17.83 6.54
N THR A 316 1.21 17.98 6.42
CA THR A 316 1.85 18.39 5.16
C THR A 316 2.31 17.15 4.42
N TYR A 317 1.93 17.01 3.15
CA TYR A 317 2.27 15.82 2.36
C TYR A 317 2.90 16.17 1.02
N ALA A 318 3.84 15.35 0.57
CA ALA A 318 4.45 15.50 -0.75
C ALA A 318 3.45 15.16 -1.87
N THR A 319 3.08 16.16 -2.66
CA THR A 319 2.13 16.02 -3.79
C THR A 319 2.68 15.17 -4.94
N ASP A 320 4.00 14.99 -5.00
CA ASP A 320 4.65 14.05 -5.92
C ASP A 320 4.36 12.58 -5.59
N LEU A 321 3.86 12.28 -4.38
CA LEU A 321 3.67 10.92 -3.87
C LEU A 321 2.21 10.59 -3.56
N PHE A 322 1.46 11.59 -3.06
CA PHE A 322 0.11 11.39 -2.52
C PHE A 322 -0.92 12.29 -3.18
N SER A 323 -2.09 11.72 -3.38
CA SER A 323 -3.34 12.44 -3.64
C SER A 323 -3.98 12.88 -2.32
N ARG A 324 -4.77 13.96 -2.38
CA ARG A 324 -5.57 14.43 -1.26
C ARG A 324 -6.43 13.34 -0.62
N SER A 325 -7.05 12.47 -1.43
CA SER A 325 -7.90 11.38 -0.93
C SER A 325 -7.17 10.34 -0.08
N THR A 326 -5.88 10.10 -0.35
CA THR A 326 -5.07 9.19 0.45
C THR A 326 -4.74 9.79 1.80
N ILE A 327 -4.49 11.10 1.85
CA ILE A 327 -4.22 11.82 3.11
C ILE A 327 -5.50 12.02 3.93
N ASP A 328 -6.66 12.25 3.30
CA ASP A 328 -7.95 12.24 3.99
C ASP A 328 -8.19 10.88 4.69
N ARG A 329 -7.83 9.77 4.02
CA ARG A 329 -7.91 8.42 4.60
C ARG A 329 -6.91 8.22 5.74
N PHE A 330 -5.69 8.73 5.57
CA PHE A 330 -4.67 8.72 6.63
C PHE A 330 -5.20 9.40 7.89
N VAL A 331 -5.73 10.62 7.77
CA VAL A 331 -6.27 11.41 8.87
C VAL A 331 -7.48 10.74 9.51
N LEU A 332 -8.42 10.21 8.71
CA LEU A 332 -9.56 9.47 9.24
C LEU A 332 -9.12 8.24 10.06
N THR A 333 -8.11 7.53 9.57
CA THR A 333 -7.54 6.35 10.26
C THR A 333 -6.82 6.78 11.53
N LEU A 334 -6.00 7.83 11.47
CA LEU A 334 -5.29 8.41 12.61
C LEU A 334 -6.24 8.82 13.73
N THR A 335 -7.29 9.56 13.41
CA THR A 335 -8.30 9.98 14.40
C THR A 335 -8.97 8.78 15.08
N ARG A 336 -9.29 7.73 14.33
CA ARG A 336 -9.86 6.49 14.91
C ARG A 336 -8.88 5.72 15.77
N VAL A 337 -7.61 5.68 15.38
CA VAL A 337 -6.55 5.06 16.18
C VAL A 337 -6.36 5.83 17.49
N ILE A 338 -6.35 7.16 17.46
CA ILE A 338 -6.30 8.03 18.65
C ILE A 338 -7.49 7.74 19.56
N GLN A 339 -8.71 7.67 19.00
CA GLN A 339 -9.92 7.31 19.77
C GLN A 339 -9.82 5.91 20.40
N ALA A 340 -9.30 4.93 19.68
CA ALA A 340 -9.14 3.57 20.19
C ALA A 340 -8.07 3.48 21.29
N LEU A 341 -6.94 4.17 21.15
CA LEU A 341 -5.92 4.31 22.19
C LEU A 341 -6.51 4.95 23.46
N ALA A 342 -7.38 5.95 23.29
CA ALA A 342 -7.99 6.66 24.39
C ALA A 342 -9.07 5.86 25.14
N THR A 343 -9.81 4.98 24.45
CA THR A 343 -11.03 4.35 24.99
C THR A 343 -10.93 2.84 25.20
N THR A 344 -10.05 2.15 24.48
CA THR A 344 -9.92 0.68 24.51
C THR A 344 -8.45 0.24 24.59
N PRO A 345 -7.69 0.65 25.61
CA PRO A 345 -6.26 0.32 25.70
C PRO A 345 -5.97 -1.19 25.77
N ASP A 346 -6.92 -1.99 26.27
CA ASP A 346 -6.78 -3.45 26.34
C ASP A 346 -7.08 -4.18 25.01
N ALA A 347 -7.53 -3.46 23.98
CA ALA A 347 -7.78 -4.03 22.65
C ALA A 347 -6.47 -4.31 21.90
N TYR A 348 -6.48 -5.33 21.04
CA TYR A 348 -5.33 -5.67 20.19
C TYR A 348 -5.24 -4.76 18.97
N ILE A 349 -4.03 -4.46 18.50
CA ILE A 349 -3.82 -3.71 17.25
C ILE A 349 -4.59 -4.36 16.08
N ALA A 350 -4.57 -5.69 15.97
CA ALA A 350 -5.25 -6.44 14.91
C ALA A 350 -6.79 -6.31 14.89
N SER A 351 -7.39 -5.71 15.93
CA SER A 351 -8.82 -5.41 15.95
C SER A 351 -9.17 -4.10 15.23
N LEU A 352 -8.18 -3.25 14.95
CA LEU A 352 -8.37 -1.99 14.25
C LEU A 352 -8.54 -2.24 12.75
N SER A 353 -9.62 -1.71 12.17
CA SER A 353 -9.84 -1.75 10.73
C SER A 353 -9.14 -0.57 10.05
N ALA A 354 -8.31 -0.87 9.05
CA ALA A 354 -7.76 0.13 8.12
C ALA A 354 -8.81 0.66 7.12
N VAL A 355 -9.92 -0.06 6.95
CA VAL A 355 -10.97 0.29 5.99
C VAL A 355 -12.08 1.08 6.70
N PRO A 356 -12.41 2.29 6.20
CA PRO A 356 -13.54 3.03 6.69
C PRO A 356 -14.87 2.28 6.52
N GLU A 357 -15.78 2.34 7.50
CA GLU A 357 -17.10 1.68 7.41
C GLU A 357 -17.88 2.10 6.15
N ASN A 358 -17.78 3.37 5.77
CA ASN A 358 -18.40 3.92 4.56
C ASN A 358 -17.77 3.39 3.25
N GLU A 359 -16.64 2.68 3.31
CA GLU A 359 -16.02 2.02 2.16
C GLU A 359 -16.29 0.52 2.10
N LEU A 360 -16.68 -0.12 3.20
CA LEU A 360 -16.99 -1.56 3.21
C LEU A 360 -18.09 -1.89 2.20
N SER A 361 -19.18 -1.13 2.20
CA SER A 361 -20.27 -1.32 1.20
C SER A 361 -19.78 -1.13 -0.24
N ARG A 362 -18.78 -0.27 -0.47
CA ARG A 362 -18.19 -0.10 -1.81
C ARG A 362 -17.36 -1.32 -2.20
N ILE A 363 -16.54 -1.84 -1.29
CA ILE A 363 -15.75 -3.07 -1.52
C ILE A 363 -16.66 -4.28 -1.73
N GLU A 364 -17.74 -4.39 -0.95
CA GLU A 364 -18.77 -5.41 -1.12
C GLU A 364 -19.40 -5.34 -2.51
N SER A 365 -19.67 -4.13 -3.03
CA SER A 365 -20.24 -3.97 -4.36
C SER A 365 -19.32 -4.42 -5.51
N TRP A 366 -18.00 -4.51 -5.29
CA TRP A 366 -17.06 -5.12 -6.24
C TRP A 366 -17.11 -6.66 -6.21
N SER A 367 -17.61 -7.23 -5.11
CA SER A 367 -17.64 -8.68 -4.87
C SER A 367 -18.97 -9.32 -5.26
N THR A 368 -20.02 -8.52 -5.43
CA THR A 368 -21.28 -8.95 -6.01
C THR A 368 -21.15 -8.97 -7.53
N GLY A 369 -21.21 -10.15 -8.15
CA GLY A 369 -21.37 -10.26 -9.59
C GLY A 369 -22.69 -9.62 -10.08
N PRO A 370 -23.02 -9.71 -11.37
CA PRO A 370 -24.19 -9.07 -11.97
C PRO A 370 -25.58 -9.57 -11.51
N ASP A 371 -25.77 -10.00 -10.26
CA ASP A 371 -27.10 -10.13 -9.64
C ASP A 371 -27.87 -8.78 -9.75
N ALA A 372 -27.15 -7.65 -9.86
CA ALA A 372 -27.67 -6.31 -10.09
C ALA A 372 -28.17 -6.04 -11.54
N MET A 373 -27.92 -6.92 -12.52
CA MET A 373 -28.30 -6.72 -13.94
C MET A 373 -29.51 -7.57 -14.38
N GLY A 374 -30.15 -8.32 -13.47
CA GLY A 374 -31.33 -9.12 -13.81
C GLY A 374 -31.06 -10.28 -14.76
N LEU A 375 -29.80 -10.74 -14.84
CA LEU A 375 -29.45 -11.93 -15.60
C LEU A 375 -29.90 -13.16 -14.81
N GLU A 376 -31.02 -13.75 -15.21
CA GLU A 376 -31.34 -15.13 -14.84
C GLU A 376 -30.31 -16.05 -15.50
N ILE A 377 -29.13 -16.24 -14.88
CA ILE A 377 -28.22 -17.29 -15.30
C ILE A 377 -28.92 -18.60 -14.93
N PRO A 378 -29.30 -19.45 -15.89
CA PRO A 378 -29.98 -20.70 -15.59
C PRO A 378 -28.95 -21.69 -15.04
N THR A 379 -28.53 -21.51 -13.79
CA THR A 379 -27.52 -22.37 -13.13
C THR A 379 -28.14 -23.64 -12.58
N SER A 380 -29.45 -23.65 -12.32
CA SER A 380 -30.13 -24.83 -11.78
C SER A 380 -30.42 -25.85 -12.88
N GLY A 381 -29.60 -26.91 -12.94
CA GLY A 381 -29.79 -28.06 -13.83
C GLY A 381 -29.15 -27.92 -15.23
N THR A 382 -28.59 -26.77 -15.59
CA THR A 382 -27.93 -26.58 -16.89
C THR A 382 -26.51 -27.13 -16.85
N THR A 383 -26.16 -27.91 -17.87
CA THR A 383 -24.82 -28.46 -18.08
C THR A 383 -24.26 -28.03 -19.44
N LEU A 384 -22.92 -28.11 -19.59
CA LEU A 384 -22.26 -27.89 -20.88
C LEU A 384 -22.87 -28.73 -22.01
N ASP A 385 -23.17 -30.02 -21.79
CA ASP A 385 -23.85 -30.87 -22.79
C ASP A 385 -25.25 -30.34 -23.12
N SER A 386 -26.03 -29.91 -22.12
CA SER A 386 -27.37 -29.38 -22.37
C SER A 386 -27.36 -28.12 -23.25
N LEU A 387 -26.37 -27.24 -23.07
CA LEU A 387 -26.19 -26.04 -23.91
C LEU A 387 -25.88 -26.44 -25.36
N ILE A 388 -24.99 -27.42 -25.55
CA ILE A 388 -24.61 -27.91 -26.88
C ILE A 388 -25.81 -28.57 -27.57
N ARG A 389 -26.55 -29.44 -26.87
CA ARG A 389 -27.78 -30.07 -27.41
C ARG A 389 -28.86 -29.05 -27.75
N ASN A 390 -29.02 -28.00 -26.95
CA ASN A 390 -29.95 -26.90 -27.25
C ASN A 390 -29.59 -26.21 -28.56
N GLN A 391 -28.31 -25.89 -28.77
CA GLN A 391 -27.85 -25.27 -30.01
C GLN A 391 -28.02 -26.18 -31.23
N ILE A 392 -27.69 -27.48 -31.08
CA ILE A 392 -27.87 -28.48 -32.14
C ILE A 392 -29.33 -28.54 -32.61
N ARG A 393 -30.28 -28.56 -31.66
CA ARG A 393 -31.71 -28.54 -31.98
C ARG A 393 -32.17 -27.24 -32.62
N ALA A 394 -31.59 -26.12 -32.23
CA ALA A 394 -31.99 -24.80 -32.72
C ALA A 394 -31.57 -24.56 -34.17
N THR A 395 -30.37 -25.00 -34.56
CA THR A 395 -29.79 -24.72 -35.89
C THR A 395 -29.04 -25.93 -36.48
N PRO A 396 -29.73 -27.04 -36.79
CA PRO A 396 -29.07 -28.29 -37.19
C PRO A 396 -28.23 -28.17 -38.47
N ASP A 397 -28.69 -27.39 -39.46
CA ASP A 397 -28.03 -27.25 -40.76
C ASP A 397 -26.92 -26.18 -40.78
N ALA A 398 -26.73 -25.44 -39.68
CA ALA A 398 -25.67 -24.42 -39.59
C ALA A 398 -24.30 -25.07 -39.35
N VAL A 399 -23.25 -24.48 -39.91
CA VAL A 399 -21.86 -24.92 -39.71
C VAL A 399 -21.46 -24.71 -38.24
N ALA A 400 -21.01 -25.77 -37.59
CA ALA A 400 -20.59 -25.80 -36.19
C ALA A 400 -19.06 -25.80 -36.02
N VAL A 401 -18.34 -26.58 -36.83
CA VAL A 401 -16.88 -26.75 -36.74
C VAL A 401 -16.26 -26.66 -38.12
N VAL A 402 -15.13 -25.96 -38.24
CA VAL A 402 -14.29 -25.93 -39.44
C VAL A 402 -12.85 -26.19 -39.00
N ASP A 403 -12.17 -27.16 -39.62
CA ASP A 403 -10.75 -27.42 -39.36
C ASP A 403 -9.84 -26.62 -40.30
N GLU A 404 -8.53 -26.67 -40.05
CA GLU A 404 -7.52 -25.96 -40.85
C GLU A 404 -7.38 -26.51 -42.29
N TYR A 405 -7.90 -27.71 -42.56
CA TYR A 405 -7.85 -28.37 -43.86
C TYR A 405 -9.10 -28.08 -44.71
N GLY A 406 -10.06 -27.33 -44.18
CA GLY A 406 -11.31 -26.95 -44.85
C GLY A 406 -12.45 -27.96 -44.68
N THR A 407 -12.29 -28.98 -43.84
CA THR A 407 -13.39 -29.86 -43.44
C THR A 407 -14.36 -29.07 -42.57
N SER A 408 -15.64 -29.09 -42.92
CA SER A 408 -16.69 -28.42 -42.14
C SER A 408 -17.75 -29.41 -41.70
N LEU A 409 -18.26 -29.26 -40.47
CA LEU A 409 -19.40 -30.01 -39.95
C LEU A 409 -20.52 -29.07 -39.60
N THR A 410 -21.74 -29.43 -40.02
CA THR A 410 -22.97 -28.87 -39.48
C THR A 410 -23.21 -29.34 -38.05
N TYR A 411 -24.11 -28.68 -37.32
CA TYR A 411 -24.51 -29.13 -35.98
C TYR A 411 -25.11 -30.53 -35.98
N ALA A 412 -25.89 -30.90 -37.01
CA ALA A 412 -26.46 -32.23 -37.14
C ALA A 412 -25.38 -33.31 -37.40
N GLU A 413 -24.39 -33.01 -38.27
CA GLU A 413 -23.27 -33.92 -38.52
C GLU A 413 -22.36 -34.07 -37.30
N LEU A 414 -22.13 -32.97 -36.55
CA LEU A 414 -21.41 -33.00 -35.29
C LEU A 414 -22.13 -33.91 -34.29
N ASP A 415 -23.45 -33.77 -34.14
CA ASP A 415 -24.24 -34.55 -33.18
C ASP A 415 -24.16 -36.05 -33.46
N ALA A 416 -24.30 -36.45 -34.73
CA ALA A 416 -24.20 -37.85 -35.14
C ALA A 416 -22.83 -38.46 -34.80
N ARG A 417 -21.74 -37.72 -35.05
CA ARG A 417 -20.38 -38.18 -34.74
C ARG A 417 -20.10 -38.19 -33.24
N VAL A 418 -20.66 -37.24 -32.49
CA VAL A 418 -20.58 -37.23 -31.03
C VAL A 418 -21.31 -38.42 -30.42
N GLU A 419 -22.48 -38.81 -30.94
CA GLU A 419 -23.19 -40.01 -30.48
C GLU A 419 -22.40 -41.29 -30.75
N ALA A 420 -21.80 -41.43 -31.94
CA ALA A 420 -20.92 -42.55 -32.27
C ALA A 420 -19.70 -42.62 -31.34
N MET A 421 -19.07 -41.48 -31.06
CA MET A 421 -17.93 -41.40 -30.16
C MET A 421 -18.33 -41.66 -28.69
N ALA A 422 -19.48 -41.17 -28.25
CA ALA A 422 -20.03 -41.44 -26.91
C ALA A 422 -20.29 -42.94 -26.70
N ALA A 423 -20.87 -43.62 -27.71
CA ALA A 423 -21.04 -45.07 -27.69
C ALA A 423 -19.70 -45.82 -27.69
N THR A 424 -18.71 -45.34 -28.45
CA THR A 424 -17.35 -45.90 -28.46
C THR A 424 -16.70 -45.80 -27.07
N LEU A 425 -16.79 -44.63 -26.42
CA LEU A 425 -16.29 -44.43 -25.06
C LEU A 425 -17.02 -45.34 -24.05
N HIS A 426 -18.33 -45.48 -24.18
CA HIS A 426 -19.12 -46.35 -23.32
C HIS A 426 -18.73 -47.84 -23.47
N ASN A 427 -18.49 -48.30 -24.70
CA ASN A 427 -17.99 -49.65 -25.00
C ASN A 427 -16.57 -49.91 -24.47
N ASN A 428 -15.85 -48.85 -24.07
CA ASN A 428 -14.53 -48.92 -23.42
C ASN A 428 -14.64 -48.54 -21.92
N ASP A 429 -15.75 -48.88 -21.27
CA ASP A 429 -16.00 -48.73 -19.84
C ASP A 429 -15.96 -47.28 -19.30
N VAL A 430 -16.15 -46.28 -20.17
CA VAL A 430 -16.27 -44.89 -19.74
C VAL A 430 -17.72 -44.58 -19.35
N THR A 431 -17.91 -44.11 -18.12
CA THR A 431 -19.20 -43.71 -17.55
C THR A 431 -19.07 -42.36 -16.84
N ALA A 432 -20.20 -41.82 -16.37
CA ALA A 432 -20.20 -40.58 -15.60
C ALA A 432 -19.22 -40.64 -14.41
N GLY A 433 -18.48 -39.55 -14.19
CA GLY A 433 -17.45 -39.43 -13.15
C GLY A 433 -16.06 -39.99 -13.53
N HIS A 434 -15.93 -40.72 -14.65
CA HIS A 434 -14.61 -41.11 -15.17
C HIS A 434 -13.87 -39.94 -15.80
N ARG A 435 -12.55 -40.09 -15.94
CA ARG A 435 -11.68 -39.14 -16.64
C ARG A 435 -11.19 -39.75 -17.94
N VAL A 436 -11.29 -39.01 -19.03
CA VAL A 436 -10.79 -39.41 -20.35
C VAL A 436 -9.65 -38.50 -20.73
N ALA A 437 -8.45 -39.05 -20.88
CA ALA A 437 -7.34 -38.27 -21.41
C ALA A 437 -7.51 -38.11 -22.92
N VAL A 438 -7.49 -36.87 -23.40
CA VAL A 438 -7.67 -36.54 -24.82
C VAL A 438 -6.35 -35.95 -25.33
N MET A 439 -5.62 -36.75 -26.10
CA MET A 439 -4.31 -36.43 -26.65
C MET A 439 -4.37 -36.46 -28.17
N LEU A 440 -5.12 -35.50 -28.73
CA LEU A 440 -5.37 -35.37 -30.17
C LEU A 440 -4.80 -34.04 -30.69
N PRO A 441 -4.34 -33.98 -31.95
CA PRO A 441 -4.02 -32.72 -32.61
C PRO A 441 -5.28 -31.86 -32.81
N ARG A 442 -5.10 -30.60 -33.20
CA ARG A 442 -6.21 -29.70 -33.53
C ARG A 442 -6.93 -30.22 -34.78
N GLY A 443 -8.26 -30.35 -34.69
CA GLY A 443 -9.09 -30.83 -35.79
C GLY A 443 -10.52 -31.13 -35.33
N THR A 444 -11.35 -31.69 -36.22
CA THR A 444 -12.74 -32.05 -35.89
C THR A 444 -12.80 -33.11 -34.79
N ASP A 445 -11.90 -34.09 -34.82
CA ASP A 445 -11.91 -35.23 -33.89
C ASP A 445 -11.66 -34.82 -32.45
N LEU A 446 -10.83 -33.79 -32.24
CA LEU A 446 -10.66 -33.18 -30.92
C LEU A 446 -11.99 -32.65 -30.39
N VAL A 447 -12.71 -31.85 -31.19
CA VAL A 447 -14.00 -31.27 -30.77
C VAL A 447 -15.03 -32.37 -30.52
N ILE A 448 -15.15 -33.33 -31.45
CA ILE A 448 -16.07 -34.48 -31.31
C ILE A 448 -15.80 -35.24 -30.00
N THR A 449 -14.53 -35.55 -29.72
CA THR A 449 -14.12 -36.28 -28.53
C THR A 449 -14.47 -35.51 -27.25
N LEU A 450 -14.12 -34.22 -27.17
CA LEU A 450 -14.39 -33.41 -25.98
C LEU A 450 -15.90 -33.32 -25.68
N VAL A 451 -16.72 -33.12 -26.71
CA VAL A 451 -18.18 -33.08 -26.58
C VAL A 451 -18.73 -34.45 -26.18
N ALA A 452 -18.24 -35.54 -26.77
CA ALA A 452 -18.67 -36.90 -26.42
C ALA A 452 -18.35 -37.26 -24.96
N VAL A 453 -17.16 -36.91 -24.47
CA VAL A 453 -16.77 -37.11 -23.07
C VAL A 453 -17.70 -36.34 -22.13
N THR A 454 -17.99 -35.08 -22.46
CA THR A 454 -18.92 -34.23 -21.70
C THR A 454 -20.34 -34.80 -21.72
N ARG A 455 -20.77 -35.36 -22.85
CA ARG A 455 -22.12 -35.93 -23.06
C ARG A 455 -22.39 -37.15 -22.19
N ILE A 456 -21.37 -37.96 -21.92
CA ILE A 456 -21.48 -39.15 -21.06
C ILE A 456 -21.24 -38.86 -19.57
N GLY A 457 -21.11 -37.58 -19.20
CA GLY A 457 -20.85 -37.14 -17.83
C GLY A 457 -19.44 -37.46 -17.32
N ALA A 458 -18.51 -37.77 -18.23
CA ALA A 458 -17.10 -37.92 -17.91
C ALA A 458 -16.37 -36.58 -18.04
N ALA A 459 -15.23 -36.46 -17.37
CA ALA A 459 -14.37 -35.29 -17.43
C ALA A 459 -13.26 -35.50 -18.45
N TYR A 460 -13.10 -34.59 -19.42
CA TYR A 460 -11.94 -34.67 -20.30
C TYR A 460 -10.69 -34.09 -19.64
N VAL A 461 -9.54 -34.70 -19.91
CA VAL A 461 -8.22 -34.26 -19.48
C VAL A 461 -7.43 -33.97 -20.76
N PRO A 462 -7.36 -32.72 -21.23
CA PRO A 462 -6.70 -32.40 -22.48
C PRO A 462 -5.18 -32.46 -22.29
N ILE A 463 -4.49 -33.18 -23.17
CA ILE A 463 -3.04 -33.33 -23.19
C ILE A 463 -2.54 -32.90 -24.56
N ASP A 464 -1.63 -31.94 -24.60
CA ASP A 464 -0.99 -31.53 -25.85
C ASP A 464 -0.03 -32.66 -26.31
N PRO A 465 -0.22 -33.26 -27.51
CA PRO A 465 0.67 -34.29 -28.03
C PRO A 465 2.09 -33.79 -28.30
N GLY A 466 2.33 -32.48 -28.30
CA GLY A 466 3.66 -31.88 -28.39
C GLY A 466 4.42 -31.81 -27.07
N TYR A 467 3.81 -32.19 -25.93
CA TYR A 467 4.50 -32.17 -24.64
C TYR A 467 5.60 -33.23 -24.55
N PRO A 468 6.67 -33.00 -23.77
CA PRO A 468 7.64 -34.04 -23.46
C PRO A 468 6.97 -35.25 -22.80
N THR A 469 7.40 -36.47 -23.15
CA THR A 469 6.83 -37.73 -22.65
C THR A 469 6.79 -37.81 -21.12
N GLU A 470 7.79 -37.25 -20.43
CA GLU A 470 7.80 -37.18 -18.96
C GLU A 470 6.62 -36.36 -18.41
N ARG A 471 6.31 -35.21 -19.03
CA ARG A 471 5.17 -34.38 -18.64
C ARG A 471 3.84 -35.07 -18.91
N VAL A 472 3.71 -35.73 -20.06
CA VAL A 472 2.53 -36.56 -20.40
C VAL A 472 2.35 -37.66 -19.36
N GLY A 473 3.42 -38.38 -19.01
CA GLY A 473 3.40 -39.42 -17.98
C GLY A 473 2.98 -38.90 -16.61
N HIS A 474 3.47 -37.73 -16.19
CA HIS A 474 3.03 -37.12 -14.94
C HIS A 474 1.53 -36.78 -14.94
N ILE A 475 1.01 -36.20 -16.02
CA ILE A 475 -0.41 -35.88 -16.16
C ILE A 475 -1.25 -37.15 -16.11
N LEU A 476 -0.89 -38.18 -16.90
CA LEU A 476 -1.61 -39.45 -16.94
C LEU A 476 -1.59 -40.17 -15.60
N HIS A 477 -0.46 -40.16 -14.90
CA HIS A 477 -0.33 -40.77 -13.58
C HIS A 477 -1.22 -40.08 -12.54
N ASP A 478 -1.20 -38.75 -12.47
CA ASP A 478 -1.98 -37.98 -11.48
C ASP A 478 -3.48 -37.98 -11.83
N ALA A 479 -3.81 -37.84 -13.12
CA ALA A 479 -5.18 -37.86 -13.60
C ALA A 479 -5.80 -39.26 -13.51
N ALA A 480 -5.03 -40.35 -13.62
CA ALA A 480 -5.53 -41.72 -13.65
C ALA A 480 -6.80 -41.87 -14.53
N PRO A 481 -6.71 -41.58 -15.84
CA PRO A 481 -7.85 -41.68 -16.75
C PRO A 481 -8.25 -43.15 -16.97
N THR A 482 -9.52 -43.38 -17.30
CA THR A 482 -10.04 -44.71 -17.67
C THR A 482 -9.61 -45.11 -19.08
N VAL A 483 -9.58 -44.14 -20.00
CA VAL A 483 -9.17 -44.31 -21.40
C VAL A 483 -8.35 -43.10 -21.84
N ILE A 484 -7.37 -43.34 -22.71
CA ILE A 484 -6.65 -42.31 -23.46
C ILE A 484 -7.13 -42.34 -24.91
N VAL A 485 -7.71 -41.25 -25.39
CA VAL A 485 -8.08 -41.07 -26.80
C VAL A 485 -6.96 -40.32 -27.51
N THR A 486 -6.41 -40.90 -28.58
CA THR A 486 -5.29 -40.33 -29.34
C THR A 486 -5.29 -40.84 -30.79
N ASP A 487 -4.29 -40.47 -31.57
CA ASP A 487 -3.98 -41.10 -32.86
C ASP A 487 -2.72 -41.97 -32.74
N ARG A 488 -2.42 -42.79 -33.75
CA ARG A 488 -1.22 -43.66 -33.77
C ARG A 488 0.08 -42.89 -33.59
N ALA A 489 0.15 -41.65 -34.09
CA ALA A 489 1.36 -40.84 -33.98
C ALA A 489 1.60 -40.39 -32.52
N GLY A 490 0.57 -39.87 -31.85
CA GLY A 490 0.59 -39.48 -30.46
C GLY A 490 0.81 -40.67 -29.53
N HIS A 491 0.16 -41.80 -29.79
CA HIS A 491 0.40 -43.03 -29.04
C HIS A 491 1.87 -43.49 -29.19
N ALA A 492 2.40 -43.52 -30.41
CA ALA A 492 3.80 -43.91 -30.64
C ALA A 492 4.80 -42.95 -29.97
N ALA A 493 4.55 -41.64 -30.00
CA ALA A 493 5.42 -40.63 -29.40
C ALA A 493 5.52 -40.75 -27.86
N HIS A 494 4.45 -41.24 -27.22
CA HIS A 494 4.35 -41.34 -25.76
C HIS A 494 4.14 -42.76 -25.25
N ALA A 495 4.45 -43.79 -26.03
CA ALA A 495 4.21 -45.19 -25.67
C ALA A 495 4.80 -45.58 -24.30
N ALA A 496 5.93 -44.98 -23.90
CA ALA A 496 6.57 -45.23 -22.60
C ALA A 496 5.80 -44.63 -21.38
N ALA A 497 4.91 -43.66 -21.61
CA ALA A 497 4.13 -42.98 -20.58
C ALA A 497 2.71 -43.55 -20.43
N VAL A 498 2.27 -44.40 -21.37
CA VAL A 498 0.90 -44.91 -21.43
C VAL A 498 0.82 -46.27 -20.73
N ALA A 499 -0.01 -46.35 -19.69
CA ALA A 499 -0.20 -47.56 -18.87
C ALA A 499 -1.67 -48.04 -18.80
N THR A 500 -2.55 -47.41 -19.57
CA THR A 500 -4.01 -47.63 -19.59
C THR A 500 -4.48 -47.89 -21.03
N THR A 501 -5.71 -48.39 -21.20
CA THR A 501 -6.40 -48.53 -22.48
C THR A 501 -6.26 -47.29 -23.37
N VAL A 502 -5.83 -47.51 -24.61
CA VAL A 502 -5.67 -46.47 -25.64
C VAL A 502 -6.67 -46.71 -26.75
N LEU A 503 -7.44 -45.67 -27.07
CA LEU A 503 -8.31 -45.62 -28.23
C LEU A 503 -7.64 -44.78 -29.31
N GLU A 504 -7.01 -45.45 -30.28
CA GLU A 504 -6.46 -44.83 -31.48
C GLU A 504 -7.58 -44.56 -32.48
N LEU A 505 -7.95 -43.29 -32.70
CA LEU A 505 -9.05 -42.93 -33.60
C LEU A 505 -8.77 -43.28 -35.06
N ASP A 506 -7.49 -43.45 -35.42
CA ASP A 506 -7.02 -43.80 -36.75
C ASP A 506 -6.72 -45.30 -36.89
N ASP A 507 -7.11 -46.13 -35.91
CA ASP A 507 -7.19 -47.57 -36.07
C ASP A 507 -8.38 -47.97 -36.98
N SER A 508 -8.18 -48.95 -37.84
CA SER A 508 -9.23 -49.39 -38.78
C SER A 508 -10.48 -49.88 -38.06
N THR A 509 -10.32 -50.59 -36.94
CA THR A 509 -11.45 -51.14 -36.18
C THR A 509 -12.28 -50.03 -35.54
N VAL A 510 -11.61 -49.01 -35.00
CA VAL A 510 -12.26 -47.86 -34.36
C VAL A 510 -12.95 -46.99 -35.40
N ARG A 511 -12.27 -46.69 -36.52
CA ARG A 511 -12.89 -45.95 -37.64
C ARG A 511 -14.10 -46.69 -38.21
N ASP A 512 -13.98 -47.99 -38.49
CA ASP A 512 -15.08 -48.77 -39.05
C ASP A 512 -16.30 -48.76 -38.11
N PHE A 513 -16.09 -48.79 -36.79
CA PHE A 513 -17.17 -48.67 -35.81
C PHE A 513 -17.81 -47.27 -35.83
N LEU A 514 -17.00 -46.21 -35.83
CA LEU A 514 -17.49 -44.83 -35.87
C LEU A 514 -18.28 -44.54 -37.18
N ASP A 515 -17.80 -45.04 -38.31
CA ASP A 515 -18.39 -44.82 -39.63
C ASP A 515 -19.66 -45.67 -39.86
N SER A 516 -19.76 -46.85 -39.24
CA SER A 516 -20.91 -47.75 -39.35
C SER A 516 -21.93 -47.60 -38.22
N TYR A 517 -21.72 -46.65 -37.30
CA TYR A 517 -22.60 -46.45 -36.15
C TYR A 517 -24.03 -46.10 -36.58
N ASP A 518 -24.98 -46.93 -36.14
CA ASP A 518 -26.41 -46.71 -36.36
C ASP A 518 -27.03 -46.03 -35.13
N ALA A 519 -27.34 -44.74 -35.27
CA ALA A 519 -27.96 -43.93 -34.22
C ALA A 519 -29.37 -44.42 -33.81
N SER A 520 -29.97 -45.37 -34.55
CA SER A 520 -31.25 -45.99 -34.16
C SER A 520 -31.10 -47.07 -33.07
N ALA A 521 -29.87 -47.53 -32.79
CA ALA A 521 -29.59 -48.43 -31.69
C ALA A 521 -29.63 -47.67 -30.34
N PRO A 522 -30.46 -48.08 -29.36
CA PRO A 522 -30.57 -47.36 -28.10
C PRO A 522 -29.31 -47.55 -27.24
N HIS A 523 -28.56 -46.47 -27.03
CA HIS A 523 -27.52 -46.37 -26.00
C HIS A 523 -27.96 -45.37 -24.93
N THR A 524 -28.27 -45.87 -23.74
CA THR A 524 -28.73 -45.03 -22.62
C THR A 524 -27.53 -44.39 -21.94
N VAL A 525 -27.25 -43.13 -22.29
CA VAL A 525 -26.22 -42.33 -21.62
C VAL A 525 -26.86 -41.57 -20.47
N THR A 526 -26.31 -41.72 -19.26
CA THR A 526 -26.70 -40.90 -18.11
C THR A 526 -26.26 -39.45 -18.37
N ALA A 527 -27.22 -38.52 -18.37
CA ALA A 527 -26.92 -37.10 -18.55
C ALA A 527 -26.09 -36.56 -17.37
N PRO A 528 -25.15 -35.63 -17.62
CA PRO A 528 -24.38 -34.99 -16.56
C PRO A 528 -25.27 -34.15 -15.63
N SER A 529 -24.84 -34.04 -14.38
CA SER A 529 -25.30 -33.07 -13.37
C SER A 529 -24.44 -31.79 -13.41
N PRO A 530 -24.97 -30.62 -13.01
CA PRO A 530 -24.16 -29.40 -12.86
C PRO A 530 -22.93 -29.55 -11.94
N ASP A 531 -23.01 -30.41 -10.94
CA ASP A 531 -21.91 -30.66 -9.98
C ASP A 531 -20.84 -31.63 -10.51
N ASP A 532 -21.13 -32.34 -11.60
CA ASP A 532 -20.15 -33.23 -12.22
C ASP A 532 -18.97 -32.42 -12.78
N ILE A 533 -17.80 -33.05 -12.85
CA ILE A 533 -16.60 -32.44 -13.42
C ILE A 533 -16.70 -32.48 -14.94
N ALA A 534 -16.68 -31.31 -15.59
CA ALA A 534 -16.66 -31.19 -17.05
C ALA A 534 -15.26 -31.47 -17.60
N TYR A 535 -14.22 -30.97 -16.92
CA TYR A 535 -12.84 -31.15 -17.36
C TYR A 535 -11.82 -30.98 -16.24
N VAL A 536 -10.61 -31.48 -16.50
CA VAL A 536 -9.44 -31.31 -15.64
C VAL A 536 -8.29 -30.70 -16.44
N ILE A 537 -7.88 -29.48 -16.11
CA ILE A 537 -6.74 -28.80 -16.77
C ILE A 537 -5.53 -28.79 -15.85
N PHE A 538 -4.40 -29.30 -16.36
CA PHE A 538 -3.14 -29.29 -15.62
C PHE A 538 -2.38 -27.98 -15.78
N THR A 539 -2.01 -27.38 -14.66
CA THR A 539 -1.21 -26.14 -14.59
C THR A 539 0.19 -26.42 -14.08
N SER A 540 1.15 -25.54 -14.39
CA SER A 540 2.50 -25.61 -13.82
C SER A 540 2.42 -25.33 -12.31
N GLY A 541 2.51 -26.38 -11.49
CA GLY A 541 2.57 -26.20 -10.05
C GLY A 541 3.88 -25.51 -9.66
N THR A 542 3.83 -24.57 -8.72
CA THR A 542 5.01 -23.90 -8.13
C THR A 542 6.02 -24.88 -7.52
N THR A 543 5.57 -26.11 -7.22
CA THR A 543 6.38 -27.22 -6.72
C THR A 543 7.07 -28.04 -7.82
N GLY A 544 6.99 -27.62 -9.09
CA GLY A 544 7.52 -28.33 -10.26
C GLY A 544 6.69 -29.55 -10.71
N ARG A 545 5.67 -29.95 -9.94
CA ARG A 545 4.73 -31.02 -10.28
C ARG A 545 3.43 -30.41 -10.85
N PRO A 546 2.98 -30.82 -12.05
CA PRO A 546 1.69 -30.39 -12.58
C PRO A 546 0.53 -30.70 -11.61
N LYS A 547 -0.46 -29.81 -11.52
CA LYS A 547 -1.66 -30.02 -10.69
C LYS A 547 -2.91 -29.91 -11.55
N GLY A 548 -3.79 -30.91 -11.47
CA GLY A 548 -5.07 -30.93 -12.17
C GLY A 548 -6.12 -30.06 -11.49
N VAL A 549 -6.59 -29.01 -12.16
CA VAL A 549 -7.73 -28.19 -11.73
C VAL A 549 -9.00 -28.81 -12.28
N MET A 550 -9.84 -29.35 -11.40
CA MET A 550 -11.14 -29.91 -11.77
C MET A 550 -12.19 -28.79 -11.83
N VAL A 551 -12.87 -28.66 -12.96
CA VAL A 551 -13.90 -27.64 -13.18
C VAL A 551 -15.24 -28.33 -13.41
N SER A 552 -16.26 -27.95 -12.63
CA SER A 552 -17.60 -28.50 -12.77
C SER A 552 -18.35 -27.95 -13.98
N HIS A 553 -19.40 -28.64 -14.41
CA HIS A 553 -20.32 -28.14 -15.41
C HIS A 553 -20.92 -26.78 -15.01
N ALA A 554 -21.35 -26.61 -13.75
CA ALA A 554 -21.91 -25.36 -13.24
C ALA A 554 -20.91 -24.19 -13.37
N ALA A 555 -19.64 -24.41 -13.04
CA ALA A 555 -18.60 -23.38 -13.09
C ALA A 555 -18.34 -22.89 -14.53
N ILE A 556 -18.20 -23.80 -15.49
CA ILE A 556 -18.00 -23.43 -16.90
C ILE A 556 -19.26 -22.81 -17.52
N VAL A 557 -20.45 -23.31 -17.17
CA VAL A 557 -21.73 -22.72 -17.61
C VAL A 557 -21.86 -21.29 -17.12
N ASN A 558 -21.54 -21.02 -15.85
CA ASN A 558 -21.54 -19.66 -15.30
C ASN A 558 -20.61 -18.73 -16.09
N LEU A 559 -19.38 -19.17 -16.39
CA LEU A 559 -18.43 -18.38 -17.17
C LEU A 559 -18.91 -18.11 -18.60
N ILE A 560 -19.48 -19.12 -19.28
CA ILE A 560 -20.01 -18.97 -20.64
C ILE A 560 -21.18 -17.99 -20.64
N ALA A 561 -22.13 -18.16 -19.72
CA ALA A 561 -23.31 -17.30 -19.62
C ALA A 561 -22.90 -15.83 -19.36
N TRP A 562 -21.96 -15.60 -18.43
CA TRP A 562 -21.42 -14.27 -18.18
C TRP A 562 -20.74 -13.66 -19.42
N ARG A 563 -19.96 -14.44 -20.17
CA ARG A 563 -19.31 -13.95 -21.40
C ARG A 563 -20.28 -13.70 -22.56
N GLN A 564 -21.46 -14.29 -22.53
CA GLN A 564 -22.50 -14.02 -23.52
C GLN A 564 -23.38 -12.83 -23.14
N SER A 565 -23.36 -12.41 -21.87
CA SER A 565 -24.14 -11.28 -21.37
C SER A 565 -23.39 -9.94 -21.38
N VAL A 566 -22.06 -9.97 -21.49
CA VAL A 566 -21.17 -8.81 -21.68
C VAL A 566 -20.80 -8.73 -23.15
#